data_AF-A0A7S3MIC0-F1
#
_entry.id   AF-A0A7S3MIC0-F1
#
_cell.length_a   1.000
_cell.length_b   1.000
_cell.length_c   1.000
_cell.angle_alpha   90.00
_cell.angle_beta   90.00
_cell.angle_gamma   90.00
#
_symmetry.space_group_name_H-M   'P 1'
#
loop_
_entity.id
_entity.type
_entity.pdbx_description
1 polymer ?
#
loop_
_entity_poly.entity_id
_entity_poly.type
_entity_poly.pdbx_seq_one_letter_code
_entity_poly.pdbx_strand_id
1 'polypeptide(L)'
;AKDAGSSGAFMSSGSDRLNLSGILNALDGVVDSPNRILIMTTNHPEKLDPALIRPGRVDKKFLLTYMCGTQSALMVQHYFQLMLTDTDKGRIASLVDGADGRVSLD
;
A
#
# COMPACT_ATOMS: atom_id res chain seq x y z
N ALA A 1 -11.69 -53.59 32.28
CA ALA A 1 -12.45 -53.19 31.10
C ALA A 1 -12.43 -51.67 31.03
N LYS A 2 -11.95 -51.12 29.91
CA LYS A 2 -11.60 -49.72 29.69
C LYS A 2 -12.51 -49.25 28.55
N ASP A 3 -13.63 -48.62 28.90
CA ASP A 3 -14.52 -47.99 27.94
C ASP A 3 -14.66 -46.52 28.31
N ALA A 4 -14.24 -45.65 27.39
CA ALA A 4 -15.03 -44.54 26.88
C ALA A 4 -14.10 -43.62 26.07
N GLY A 5 -14.40 -43.49 24.78
CA GLY A 5 -13.69 -42.61 23.88
C GLY A 5 -13.79 -41.14 24.29
N SER A 6 -12.67 -40.43 24.15
CA SER A 6 -12.67 -38.98 24.01
C SER A 6 -12.43 -38.65 22.55
N SER A 7 -13.54 -38.60 21.82
CA SER A 7 -13.90 -37.59 20.84
C SER A 7 -12.74 -36.78 20.26
N GLY A 8 -12.53 -36.94 18.96
CA GLY A 8 -11.86 -35.94 18.16
C GLY A 8 -12.60 -34.62 18.31
N ALA A 9 -12.02 -33.70 19.08
CA ALA A 9 -12.33 -32.29 18.96
C ALA A 9 -11.54 -31.77 17.75
N PHE A 10 -12.10 -31.96 16.56
CA PHE A 10 -11.82 -31.06 15.44
C PHE A 10 -12.22 -29.68 15.96
N MET A 11 -11.22 -28.91 16.41
CA MET A 11 -11.44 -27.56 16.94
C MET A 11 -12.21 -26.79 15.88
N SER A 12 -13.35 -26.27 16.32
CA SER A 12 -14.32 -25.55 15.53
C SER A 12 -13.63 -24.61 14.54
N SER A 13 -14.09 -24.67 13.29
CA SER A 13 -14.00 -23.63 12.27
C SER A 13 -14.59 -22.30 12.79
N GLY A 14 -13.93 -21.70 13.77
CA GLY A 14 -14.05 -20.30 14.06
C GLY A 14 -13.27 -19.63 12.96
N SER A 15 -13.98 -18.91 12.08
CA SER A 15 -13.41 -17.92 11.15
C SER A 15 -12.05 -17.47 11.65
N ASP A 16 -11.00 -17.80 10.91
CA ASP A 16 -9.63 -17.34 11.16
C ASP A 16 -9.65 -15.83 10.95
N ARG A 17 -10.19 -15.13 11.95
CA ARG A 17 -10.44 -13.70 11.92
C ARG A 17 -9.06 -13.11 11.96
N LEU A 18 -8.60 -12.65 10.80
CA LEU A 18 -7.43 -11.79 10.67
C LEU A 18 -7.56 -10.67 11.70
N ASN A 19 -6.88 -10.85 12.82
CA ASN A 19 -6.80 -9.88 13.87
C ASN A 19 -5.46 -9.18 13.73
N LEU A 20 -5.40 -7.94 14.24
CA LEU A 20 -4.21 -7.13 14.11
C LEU A 20 -2.97 -7.84 14.68
N SER A 21 -3.12 -8.56 15.80
CA SER A 21 -2.04 -9.33 16.41
C SER A 21 -1.46 -10.42 15.48
N GLY A 22 -2.31 -11.10 14.71
CA GLY A 22 -1.90 -12.10 13.73
C GLY A 22 -1.10 -11.48 12.58
N ILE A 23 -1.54 -10.30 12.10
CA ILE A 23 -0.79 -9.53 11.09
C ILE A 23 0.56 -9.08 11.66
N LEU A 24 0.58 -8.55 12.88
CA LEU A 24 1.82 -8.09 13.53
C LEU A 24 2.85 -9.22 13.68
N ASN A 25 2.41 -10.39 14.12
CA ASN A 25 3.30 -11.55 14.27
C ASN A 25 3.82 -12.06 12.93
N ALA A 26 2.99 -12.05 11.89
CA ALA A 26 3.41 -12.40 10.54
C ALA A 26 4.44 -11.38 10.00
N LEU A 27 4.22 -10.08 10.23
CA LEU A 27 5.15 -9.03 9.82
C LEU A 27 6.48 -9.12 10.56
N ASP A 28 6.47 -9.38 11.88
CA ASP A 28 7.71 -9.55 12.65
C ASP A 28 8.56 -10.70 12.10
N GLY A 29 7.94 -11.83 11.74
CA GLY A 29 8.64 -12.95 11.11
C GLY A 29 9.21 -12.63 9.71
N VAL A 30 8.53 -11.77 8.94
CA VAL A 30 8.98 -11.36 7.60
C VAL A 30 10.11 -10.34 7.68
N VAL A 31 10.03 -9.37 8.61
CA VAL A 31 11.00 -8.28 8.79
C VAL A 31 12.31 -8.77 9.41
N ASP A 32 12.27 -9.73 10.33
CA ASP A 32 13.48 -10.31 10.97
C ASP A 32 14.32 -11.18 10.03
N SER A 33 13.84 -11.38 8.81
CA SER A 33 14.49 -12.26 7.86
C SER A 33 15.45 -11.50 6.94
N PRO A 34 16.68 -12.01 6.75
CA PRO A 34 17.67 -11.32 5.96
C PRO A 34 17.24 -11.16 4.50
N ASN A 35 17.64 -10.04 3.90
CA ASN A 35 17.43 -9.71 2.49
C ASN A 35 15.95 -9.60 2.04
N ARG A 36 15.05 -9.18 2.93
CA ARG A 36 13.66 -8.89 2.59
C ARG A 36 13.30 -7.43 2.76
N ILE A 37 12.44 -6.94 1.88
CA ILE A 37 11.83 -5.60 1.95
C ILE A 37 10.32 -5.80 2.01
N LEU A 38 9.69 -5.23 3.04
CA LEU A 38 8.25 -5.13 3.15
C LEU A 38 7.80 -3.79 2.57
N ILE A 39 6.87 -3.82 1.61
CA ILE A 39 6.21 -2.63 1.09
C ILE A 39 4.74 -2.68 1.50
N MET A 40 4.27 -1.59 2.11
CA MET A 40 2.87 -1.41 2.50
C MET A 40 2.34 -0.11 1.90
N THR A 41 1.06 -0.11 1.52
CA THR A 41 0.36 1.08 1.05
C THR A 41 -0.90 1.30 1.88
N THR A 42 -1.24 2.57 2.12
CA THR A 42 -2.49 2.95 2.78
C THR A 42 -2.92 4.32 2.29
N ASN A 43 -4.23 4.51 2.13
CA ASN A 43 -4.82 5.83 1.92
C ASN A 43 -5.19 6.52 3.24
N HIS A 44 -5.11 5.80 4.37
CA HIS A 44 -5.50 6.26 5.70
C HIS A 44 -4.37 5.98 6.71
N PRO A 45 -3.22 6.67 6.62
CA PRO A 45 -2.11 6.47 7.56
C PRO A 45 -2.49 6.76 9.02
N GLU A 46 -3.48 7.63 9.26
CA GLU A 46 -4.02 7.98 10.58
C GLU A 46 -4.80 6.85 11.25
N LYS A 47 -5.27 5.87 10.48
CA LYS A 47 -6.03 4.71 10.99
C LYS A 47 -5.13 3.50 11.26
N LEU A 48 -3.84 3.58 10.94
CA LEU A 48 -2.91 2.49 11.21
C LEU A 48 -2.65 2.36 12.70
N ASP A 49 -2.59 1.12 13.17
CA ASP A 49 -2.16 0.87 14.54
C ASP A 49 -0.71 1.37 14.73
N PRO A 50 -0.42 2.15 15.78
CA PRO A 50 0.93 2.67 16.06
C PRO A 50 2.01 1.59 16.12
N ALA A 51 1.65 0.35 16.50
CA ALA A 51 2.56 -0.77 16.53
C ALA A 51 3.06 -1.15 15.13
N LEU A 52 2.26 -0.99 14.07
CA LEU A 52 2.68 -1.28 12.68
C LEU A 52 3.77 -0.32 12.20
N ILE A 53 3.72 0.94 12.61
CA ILE A 53 4.57 2.02 12.09
C ILE A 53 5.75 2.39 13.00
N ARG A 54 6.00 1.56 14.02
CA ARG A 54 7.10 1.72 14.98
C ARG A 54 8.45 1.46 14.29
N PRO A 55 9.54 2.18 14.68
CA PRO A 55 10.88 1.86 14.22
C PRO A 55 11.23 0.38 14.39
N GLY A 56 11.84 -0.23 13.38
CA GLY A 56 12.11 -1.67 13.32
C GLY A 56 11.06 -2.50 12.58
N ARG A 57 9.88 -1.94 12.26
CA ARG A 57 8.91 -2.54 11.32
C ARG A 57 8.79 -1.73 10.04
N VAL A 58 8.59 -0.42 10.18
CA VAL A 58 8.51 0.54 9.06
C VAL A 58 9.47 1.68 9.32
N ASP A 59 10.61 1.66 8.62
CA ASP A 59 11.67 2.67 8.79
C ASP A 59 11.56 3.82 7.78
N LYS A 60 10.90 3.59 6.63
CA LYS A 60 10.74 4.58 5.56
C LYS A 60 9.26 4.81 5.28
N LYS A 61 8.85 6.08 5.25
CA LYS A 61 7.48 6.52 4.96
C LYS A 61 7.54 7.52 3.81
N PHE A 62 6.75 7.26 2.78
CA PHE A 62 6.63 8.12 1.61
C PHE A 62 5.18 8.54 1.45
N LEU A 63 4.92 9.85 1.40
CA LEU A 63 3.62 10.38 1.06
C LEU A 63 3.55 10.53 -0.46
N LEU A 64 2.59 9.87 -1.09
CA LEU A 64 2.30 10.03 -2.51
C LEU A 64 1.25 11.12 -2.68
N THR A 65 1.66 12.26 -3.23
CA THR A 65 0.77 13.38 -3.57
C THR A 65 0.33 13.30 -5.03
N TYR A 66 -0.49 14.26 -5.46
CA TYR A 66 -0.81 14.44 -6.87
C TYR A 66 0.45 14.68 -7.71
N MET A 67 0.40 14.21 -8.95
CA MET A 67 1.44 14.45 -9.93
C MET A 67 1.40 15.90 -10.41
N CYS A 68 2.55 16.52 -10.57
CA CYS A 68 2.65 17.78 -11.30
C CYS A 68 2.62 17.57 -12.81
N GLY A 69 2.46 18.66 -13.56
CA GLY A 69 2.47 18.68 -15.02
C GLY A 69 3.61 17.91 -15.67
N THR A 70 4.83 18.09 -15.17
CA THR A 70 6.02 17.41 -15.69
C THR A 70 5.94 15.89 -15.49
N GLN A 71 5.49 15.45 -14.31
CA GLN A 71 5.35 14.02 -14.00
C GLN A 71 4.24 13.38 -14.86
N SER A 72 3.13 14.08 -15.06
CA SER A 72 2.05 13.65 -15.94
C SER A 72 2.51 13.52 -17.39
N ALA A 73 3.29 14.48 -17.91
CA ALA A 73 3.84 14.40 -19.25
C ALA A 73 4.81 13.22 -19.44
N LEU A 74 5.62 12.90 -18.41
CA LEU A 74 6.46 11.71 -18.41
C LEU A 74 5.62 10.43 -18.44
N MET A 75 4.55 10.38 -17.64
CA MET A 75 3.63 9.24 -17.64
C MET A 75 2.97 9.02 -19.00
N VAL A 76 2.51 10.08 -19.67
CA VAL A 76 1.92 9.99 -21.01
C VAL A 76 2.95 9.46 -22.01
N GLN A 77 4.16 10.01 -22.04
CA GLN A 77 5.22 9.51 -22.93
C GLN A 77 5.54 8.04 -22.69
N HIS A 78 5.62 7.63 -21.42
CA HIS A 78 5.90 6.24 -21.05
C HIS A 78 4.76 5.29 -21.45
N TYR A 79 3.50 5.63 -21.11
CA TYR A 79 2.36 4.74 -21.34
C TYR A 79 2.03 4.60 -22.83
N PHE A 80 2.14 5.69 -23.59
CA PHE A 80 1.82 5.71 -25.03
C PHE A 80 3.04 5.54 -25.94
N GLN A 81 4.24 5.34 -25.37
CA GLN A 81 5.49 5.11 -26.12
C GLN A 81 5.73 6.19 -27.19
N LEU A 82 5.53 7.46 -26.81
CA LEU A 82 5.64 8.61 -27.70
C LEU A 82 6.58 9.66 -27.12
N MET A 83 7.03 10.57 -27.97
CA MET A 83 7.79 11.76 -27.58
C MET A 83 6.88 12.98 -27.70
N LEU A 84 6.67 13.67 -26.58
CA LEU A 84 5.89 14.91 -26.57
C LEU A 84 6.76 16.09 -26.99
N THR A 85 6.19 17.00 -27.78
CA THR A 85 6.83 18.29 -28.05
C THR A 85 6.79 19.16 -26.79
N ASP A 86 7.64 20.18 -26.71
CA ASP A 86 7.63 21.10 -25.56
C ASP A 86 6.31 21.87 -25.47
N THR A 87 5.63 22.12 -26.60
CA THR A 87 4.28 22.66 -26.63
C THR A 87 3.27 21.72 -25.96
N ASP A 88 3.32 20.42 -26.24
CA ASP A 88 2.40 19.45 -25.64
C ASP A 88 2.65 19.28 -24.14
N LYS A 89 3.92 19.23 -23.73
CA LYS A 89 4.29 19.23 -22.31
C LYS A 89 3.76 20.48 -21.60
N GLY A 90 3.87 21.65 -22.23
CA GLY A 90 3.33 22.91 -21.70
C GLY A 90 1.82 22.89 -21.55
N ARG A 91 1.10 22.28 -22.51
CA ARG A 91 -0.37 22.09 -22.43
C ARG A 91 -0.74 21.16 -21.28
N ILE A 92 -0.08 20.02 -21.15
CA ILE A 92 -0.32 19.07 -20.05
C ILE A 92 -0.05 19.74 -18.70
N ALA A 93 1.06 20.48 -18.58
CA ALA A 93 1.37 21.17 -17.35
C ALA A 93 0.33 22.23 -16.99
N SER A 94 -0.12 23.02 -17.96
CA SER A 94 -1.17 24.02 -17.72
C SER A 94 -2.51 23.38 -17.29
N LEU A 95 -2.85 22.21 -17.82
CA LEU A 95 -4.08 21.49 -17.45
C LEU A 95 -3.99 20.86 -16.06
N VAL A 96 -2.84 20.27 -15.72
CA VAL A 96 -2.63 19.53 -14.47
C VAL A 96 -2.36 20.49 -13.31
N ASP A 97 -1.57 21.54 -13.53
CA ASP A 97 -1.15 22.48 -12.48
C ASP A 97 -2.12 23.66 -12.34
N GLY A 98 -2.90 23.97 -13.38
CA GLY A 98 -3.92 25.03 -13.36
C GLY A 98 -5.23 24.65 -12.66
N ALA A 99 -5.47 23.34 -12.48
CA ALA A 99 -6.55 22.82 -11.67
C ALA A 99 -5.91 22.25 -10.41
N ASP A 100 -6.19 22.86 -9.26
CA ASP A 100 -5.60 22.65 -7.91
C ASP A 100 -5.48 21.17 -7.45
N GLY A 101 -4.69 20.34 -8.16
CA GLY A 101 -4.67 18.87 -8.09
C GLY A 101 -5.99 18.17 -8.42
N ARG A 102 -7.09 18.90 -8.63
CA ARG A 102 -8.41 18.37 -8.97
C ARG A 102 -8.63 18.55 -10.46
N VAL A 103 -8.36 17.51 -11.25
CA VAL A 103 -8.96 17.42 -12.58
C VAL A 103 -10.48 17.50 -12.34
N SER A 104 -11.08 18.65 -12.68
CA SER A 104 -12.53 18.83 -12.71
C SER A 104 -13.06 17.86 -13.75
N LEU A 105 -13.49 16.69 -13.29
CA LEU A 105 -14.42 15.88 -14.05
C LEU A 105 -15.79 16.45 -13.68
N ASP A 106 -16.41 17.11 -14.67
CA ASP A 106 -17.83 17.48 -14.61
C ASP A 106 -18.70 16.25 -14.21
#